data_AF-A0A1L7XHJ4-F1
#
_entry.id   AF-A0A1L7XHJ4-F1
#
_cell.length_a   1.000
_cell.length_b   1.000
_cell.length_c   1.000
_cell.angle_alpha   90.00
_cell.angle_beta   90.00
_cell.angle_gamma   90.00
#
_symmetry.space_group_name_H-M   'P 1'
#
loop_
_entity.id
_entity.type
_entity.pdbx_description
1 polymer ?
#
loop_
_entity_poly.entity_id
_entity_poly.type
_entity_poly.pdbx_seq_one_letter_code
_entity_poly.pdbx_strand_id
1 'polypeptide(L)'
;MCPCFQTSRLKQATSSVQLFIQRCFFGLEGDDSNLQNLDRNRWNWMSKYRVRQANREVFLCPENYMVSSLRDDKTPFYQVLDSELLLKDVILDTVLDAVKNYLYSVDEVANLQVVRLFLEDTAATTAGSGATPATIHAFGRTPHSPHVYFY
;
A
#
# COMPACT_ATOMS: atom_id res chain seq x y z
N MET A 1 25.33 29.42 16.72
CA MET A 1 24.24 29.03 17.64
C MET A 1 24.19 30.02 18.78
N CYS A 2 23.00 30.45 19.20
CA CYS A 2 22.83 31.32 20.38
C CYS A 2 22.88 30.45 21.65
N PRO A 3 23.40 30.94 22.80
CA PRO A 3 23.63 30.14 24.02
C PRO A 3 22.38 29.48 24.63
N CYS A 4 21.18 29.91 24.25
CA CYS A 4 19.92 29.41 24.75
C CYS A 4 19.41 28.12 24.07
N PHE A 5 20.00 27.69 22.95
CA PHE A 5 19.56 26.48 22.25
C PHE A 5 20.16 25.21 22.87
N GLN A 6 19.39 24.57 23.74
CA GLN A 6 19.76 23.29 24.34
C GLN A 6 19.37 22.11 23.44
N THR A 7 20.32 21.22 23.16
CA THR A 7 20.08 19.96 22.43
C THR A 7 20.84 18.81 23.08
N SER A 8 20.34 17.58 22.96
CA SER A 8 21.08 16.41 23.44
C SER A 8 22.22 16.05 22.48
N ARG A 9 23.30 15.45 23.00
CA ARG A 9 24.45 14.99 22.19
C ARG A 9 24.03 14.04 21.07
N LEU A 10 23.07 13.14 21.34
CA LEU A 10 22.51 12.21 20.35
C LEU A 10 21.78 12.95 19.22
N LYS A 11 20.99 13.97 19.57
CA LYS A 11 20.27 14.79 18.58
C LYS A 11 21.26 15.55 17.71
N GLN A 12 22.30 16.14 18.31
CA GLN A 12 23.35 16.85 17.57
C GLN A 12 24.09 15.90 16.60
N ALA A 13 24.53 14.73 17.06
CA ALA A 13 25.21 13.75 16.21
C ALA A 13 24.31 13.29 15.04
N THR A 14 23.04 13.02 15.32
CA THR A 14 22.07 12.62 14.28
C THR A 14 21.86 13.74 13.25
N SER A 15 21.71 14.99 13.71
CA SER A 15 21.57 16.15 12.82
C SER A 15 22.80 16.37 11.93
N SER A 16 24.01 16.16 12.46
CA SER A 16 25.25 16.24 11.67
C SER A 16 25.27 15.21 10.53
N VAL A 17 24.89 13.96 10.81
CA VAL A 17 24.81 12.90 9.78
C VAL A 17 23.70 13.20 8.77
N GLN A 18 22.54 13.70 9.21
CA GLN A 18 21.46 14.09 8.31
C GLN A 18 21.88 15.21 7.35
N LEU A 19 22.58 16.22 7.86
CA LEU A 19 23.10 17.32 7.06
C LEU A 19 24.14 16.82 6.04
N PHE A 20 25.02 15.91 6.45
CA PHE A 20 26.00 15.29 5.55
C PHE A 20 25.31 14.57 4.38
N ILE A 21 24.33 13.71 4.67
CA ILE A 21 23.57 12.98 3.64
C ILE A 21 22.83 13.95 2.71
N GLN A 22 22.25 15.04 3.23
CA GLN A 22 21.63 16.08 2.41
C GLN A 22 22.65 16.80 1.51
N ARG A 23 23.85 17.07 2.02
CA ARG A 23 24.94 17.68 1.24
C ARG A 23 25.42 16.76 0.12
N CYS A 24 25.46 15.44 0.35
CA CYS A 24 25.69 14.45 -0.71
C CYS A 24 24.61 14.56 -1.79
N PHE A 25 23.32 14.59 -1.43
CA PHE A 25 22.24 14.76 -2.42
C PHE A 25 22.29 16.06 -3.22
N PHE A 26 22.97 17.09 -2.71
CA PHE A 26 23.21 18.37 -3.38
C PHE A 26 24.55 18.44 -4.12
N GLY A 27 25.37 17.38 -4.08
CA GLY A 27 26.68 17.36 -4.71
C GLY A 27 27.73 18.26 -4.04
N LEU A 28 27.53 18.65 -2.78
CA LEU A 28 28.41 19.58 -2.05
C LEU A 28 29.61 18.89 -1.36
N GLU A 29 29.72 17.56 -1.45
CA GLU A 29 30.77 16.74 -0.81
C GLU A 29 31.86 16.24 -1.79
N GLY A 30 31.91 16.79 -3.02
CA GLY A 30 32.91 16.43 -4.03
C GLY A 30 32.57 15.16 -4.84
N ASP A 31 33.37 14.93 -5.89
CA ASP A 31 33.15 13.86 -6.89
C ASP A 31 33.28 12.43 -6.34
N ASP A 32 33.85 12.25 -5.14
CA ASP A 32 34.03 10.95 -4.48
C ASP A 32 32.78 10.46 -3.73
N SER A 33 31.71 11.26 -3.68
CA SER A 33 30.47 10.84 -3.04
C SER A 33 29.77 9.78 -3.91
N ASN A 34 29.80 8.51 -3.48
CA ASN A 34 29.12 7.39 -4.12
C ASN A 34 27.57 7.54 -4.06
N LEU A 35 27.03 8.45 -4.86
CA LEU A 35 25.59 8.75 -4.93
C LEU A 35 24.75 7.55 -5.40
N GLN A 36 25.37 6.57 -6.07
CA GLN A 36 24.69 5.36 -6.53
C GLN A 36 24.18 4.48 -5.37
N ASN A 37 24.80 4.57 -4.20
CA ASN A 37 24.37 3.81 -3.01
C ASN A 37 23.29 4.55 -2.19
N LEU A 38 22.97 5.79 -2.55
CA LEU A 38 22.11 6.66 -1.76
C LEU A 38 20.70 6.71 -2.36
N ASP A 39 19.80 5.85 -1.86
CA ASP A 39 18.41 5.84 -2.29
C ASP A 39 17.64 7.05 -1.75
N ARG A 40 17.28 7.96 -2.66
CA ARG A 40 16.50 9.17 -2.38
C ARG A 40 15.09 8.86 -1.87
N ASN A 41 14.45 7.81 -2.39
CA ASN A 41 13.10 7.41 -1.99
C ASN A 41 13.09 6.95 -0.54
N ARG A 42 14.06 6.11 -0.19
CA ARG A 42 14.27 5.67 1.19
C ARG A 42 14.62 6.84 2.12
N TRP A 43 15.48 7.77 1.68
CA TRP A 43 15.88 8.89 2.52
C TRP A 43 14.74 9.86 2.86
N ASN A 44 13.80 10.08 1.94
CA ASN A 44 12.70 11.04 2.11
C ASN A 44 11.93 10.82 3.43
N TRP A 45 11.54 9.58 3.71
CA TRP A 45 10.87 9.23 4.97
C TRP A 45 11.85 8.96 6.10
N MET A 46 13.00 8.33 5.81
CA MET A 46 13.97 7.93 6.82
C MET A 46 14.61 9.13 7.52
N SER A 47 14.81 10.26 6.85
CA SER A 47 15.37 11.48 7.43
C SER A 47 14.56 12.03 8.60
N LYS A 48 13.24 11.79 8.63
CA LYS A 48 12.33 12.28 9.66
C LYS A 48 12.21 11.24 10.79
N TYR A 49 12.69 11.58 11.99
CA TYR A 49 12.70 10.65 13.14
C TYR A 49 11.32 10.05 13.42
N ARG A 50 10.26 10.88 13.47
CA ARG A 50 8.89 10.41 13.76
C ARG A 50 8.35 9.44 12.71
N VAL A 51 8.61 9.71 11.42
CA VAL A 51 8.17 8.84 10.33
C VAL A 51 8.94 7.53 10.35
N ARG A 52 10.26 7.59 10.57
CA ARG A 52 11.10 6.39 10.74
C ARG A 52 10.65 5.54 11.94
N GLN A 53 10.32 6.19 13.06
CA GLN A 53 9.79 5.54 14.25
C GLN A 53 8.47 4.83 13.94
N ALA A 54 7.50 5.53 13.37
CA ALA A 54 6.20 4.97 13.00
C ALA A 54 6.34 3.78 12.05
N ASN A 55 7.20 3.87 11.02
CA ASN A 55 7.43 2.74 10.10
C ASN A 55 7.91 1.48 10.83
N ARG A 56 8.77 1.64 11.85
CA ARG A 56 9.24 0.50 12.64
C ARG A 56 8.20 -0.02 13.62
N GLU A 57 7.37 0.85 14.18
CA GLU A 57 6.26 0.46 15.05
C GLU A 57 5.18 -0.30 14.29
N VAL A 58 4.81 0.13 13.09
CA VAL A 58 3.84 -0.58 12.22
C VAL A 58 4.30 -2.01 11.93
N PHE A 59 5.60 -2.20 11.68
CA PHE A 59 6.16 -3.53 11.44
C PHE A 59 6.17 -4.42 12.69
N LEU A 60 6.42 -3.85 13.88
CA LEU A 60 6.54 -4.62 15.12
C LEU A 60 5.18 -4.90 15.77
N CYS A 61 4.26 -3.94 15.70
CA CYS A 61 2.95 -3.95 16.35
C CYS A 61 1.89 -3.49 15.35
N PRO A 62 1.58 -4.30 14.32
CA PRO A 62 0.59 -3.94 13.31
C PRO A 62 -0.80 -3.72 13.91
N GLU A 63 -1.14 -4.41 15.00
CA GLU A 63 -2.42 -4.28 15.71
C GLU A 63 -2.74 -2.85 16.15
N ASN A 64 -1.72 -2.04 16.49
CA ASN A 64 -1.92 -0.65 16.88
C ASN A 64 -2.28 0.27 15.70
N TYR A 65 -2.00 -0.18 14.47
CA TYR A 65 -2.20 0.58 13.24
C TYR A 65 -3.25 -0.05 12.32
N MET A 66 -3.81 -1.21 12.69
CA MET A 66 -4.88 -1.88 11.98
C MET A 66 -6.22 -1.21 12.25
N VAL A 67 -6.68 -0.40 11.29
CA VAL A 67 -8.00 0.22 11.31
C VAL A 67 -8.78 -0.26 10.10
N SER A 68 -10.02 -0.73 10.31
CA SER A 68 -10.87 -1.30 9.23
C SER A 68 -11.05 -0.34 8.04
N SER A 69 -11.11 0.97 8.32
CA SER A 69 -11.28 2.00 7.29
C SER A 69 -10.05 2.20 6.40
N LEU A 70 -8.85 1.90 6.92
CA LEU A 70 -7.54 2.09 6.27
C LEU A 70 -7.07 0.85 5.49
N ARG A 71 -7.93 -0.17 5.34
CA ARG A 71 -7.63 -1.35 4.56
C ARG A 71 -7.53 -0.97 3.06
N ASP A 72 -6.39 -1.25 2.44
CA ASP A 72 -6.14 -0.91 1.03
C ASP A 72 -6.82 -1.90 0.05
N ASP A 73 -6.98 -3.17 0.45
CA ASP A 73 -7.55 -4.26 -0.34
C ASP A 73 -9.08 -4.40 -0.17
N LYS A 74 -9.79 -3.28 -0.03
CA LYS A 74 -11.27 -3.30 0.05
C LYS A 74 -11.86 -3.66 -1.31
N THR A 75 -12.62 -4.76 -1.35
CA THR A 75 -13.42 -5.12 -2.52
C THR A 75 -14.49 -4.05 -2.79
N PRO A 76 -14.92 -3.86 -4.05
CA PRO A 76 -15.98 -2.90 -4.37
C PRO A 76 -17.28 -3.16 -3.59
N PHE A 77 -17.63 -4.44 -3.37
CA PHE A 77 -18.78 -4.83 -2.56
C PHE A 77 -18.66 -4.40 -1.09
N TYR A 78 -17.46 -4.53 -0.51
CA TYR A 78 -17.23 -4.09 0.86
C TYR A 78 -17.29 -2.56 0.99
N GLN A 79 -16.83 -1.82 -0.02
CA GLN A 79 -16.95 -0.35 -0.03
C GLN A 79 -18.40 0.12 -0.02
N VAL A 80 -19.29 -0.58 -0.74
CA VAL A 80 -20.73 -0.32 -0.70
C VAL A 80 -21.28 -0.57 0.70
N LEU A 81 -20.96 -1.72 1.32
CA LEU A 81 -21.37 -2.02 2.70
C LEU A 81 -20.88 -0.95 3.70
N ASP A 82 -19.60 -0.57 3.62
CA ASP A 82 -18.98 0.45 4.47
C ASP A 82 -19.72 1.79 4.32
N SER A 83 -20.06 2.17 3.09
CA SER A 83 -20.83 3.39 2.81
C SER A 83 -22.27 3.34 3.33
N GLU A 84 -22.96 2.20 3.21
CA GLU A 84 -24.33 2.04 3.73
C GLU A 84 -24.38 2.13 5.26
N LEU A 85 -23.39 1.54 5.94
CA LEU A 85 -23.28 1.56 7.40
C LEU A 85 -22.88 2.95 7.94
N LEU A 86 -22.12 3.74 7.17
CA LEU A 86 -21.75 5.10 7.57
C LEU A 86 -22.89 6.13 7.41
N LEU A 87 -23.81 5.90 6.47
CA LEU A 87 -24.90 6.83 6.16
C LEU A 87 -26.17 6.61 7.00
N LYS A 88 -26.44 5.37 7.43
CA LYS A 88 -27.64 5.00 8.18
C LYS A 88 -27.39 5.03 9.69
N ASP A 89 -28.45 5.28 10.46
CA ASP A 89 -28.40 5.07 11.91
C ASP A 89 -28.14 3.60 12.23
N VAL A 90 -27.23 3.33 13.16
CA VAL A 90 -26.81 1.95 13.51
C VAL A 90 -27.88 1.27 14.38
N ILE A 91 -28.94 0.80 13.73
CA ILE A 91 -30.03 0.02 14.32
C ILE A 91 -29.95 -1.42 13.78
N LEU A 92 -30.33 -2.42 14.59
CA LEU A 92 -30.21 -3.84 14.23
C LEU A 92 -30.78 -4.15 12.83
N ASP A 93 -31.98 -3.65 12.51
CA ASP A 93 -32.64 -3.91 11.23
C ASP A 93 -31.84 -3.35 10.04
N THR A 94 -31.32 -2.12 10.17
CA THR A 94 -30.52 -1.49 9.12
C THR A 94 -29.20 -2.24 8.86
N VAL A 95 -28.59 -2.77 9.91
CA VAL A 95 -27.36 -3.55 9.82
C VAL A 95 -27.64 -4.90 9.17
N LEU A 96 -28.74 -5.56 9.55
CA LEU A 96 -29.16 -6.82 8.93
C LEU A 96 -29.42 -6.66 7.45
N ASP A 97 -30.12 -5.59 7.05
CA ASP A 97 -30.39 -5.30 5.64
C ASP A 97 -29.09 -5.02 4.85
N ALA A 98 -28.17 -4.22 5.42
CA ALA A 98 -26.89 -3.93 4.79
C ALA A 98 -26.03 -5.19 4.61
N VAL A 99 -25.95 -6.05 5.63
CA VAL A 99 -25.24 -7.33 5.56
C VAL A 99 -25.90 -8.28 4.55
N LYS A 100 -27.23 -8.30 4.49
CA LYS A 100 -27.97 -9.12 3.52
C LYS A 100 -27.68 -8.69 2.08
N ASN A 101 -27.67 -7.38 1.81
CA ASN A 101 -27.29 -6.84 0.50
C ASN A 101 -25.86 -7.21 0.12
N TYR A 102 -24.93 -7.11 1.08
CA TYR A 102 -23.55 -7.53 0.88
C TYR A 102 -23.45 -9.03 0.53
N LEU A 103 -24.17 -9.90 1.24
CA LEU A 103 -24.19 -11.34 0.94
C LEU A 103 -24.71 -11.63 -0.47
N TYR A 104 -25.77 -10.96 -0.92
CA TYR A 104 -26.25 -11.12 -2.30
C TYR A 104 -25.21 -10.71 -3.34
N SER A 105 -24.49 -9.60 -3.10
CA SER A 105 -23.43 -9.17 -4.02
C SER A 105 -22.23 -10.13 -4.05
N VAL A 106 -21.91 -10.74 -2.91
CA VAL A 106 -20.84 -11.75 -2.83
C VAL A 106 -21.25 -13.06 -3.52
N ASP A 107 -22.51 -13.48 -3.39
CA ASP A 107 -23.01 -14.70 -4.03
C ASP A 107 -22.91 -14.66 -5.56
N GLU A 108 -23.08 -13.49 -6.17
CA GLU A 108 -22.92 -13.30 -7.62
C GLU A 108 -21.49 -13.63 -8.09
N VAL A 109 -20.48 -13.26 -7.31
CA VAL A 109 -19.06 -13.46 -7.63
C VAL A 109 -18.52 -14.79 -7.09
N ALA A 110 -19.15 -15.37 -6.08
CA ALA A 110 -18.73 -16.64 -5.49
C ALA A 110 -18.82 -17.81 -6.49
N ASN A 111 -19.78 -17.75 -7.42
CA ASN A 111 -20.10 -18.84 -8.35
C ASN A 111 -19.67 -18.55 -9.80
N LEU A 112 -18.53 -17.88 -10.01
CA LEU A 112 -18.03 -17.60 -11.36
C LEU A 112 -17.51 -18.86 -12.07
N GLN A 113 -17.96 -19.05 -13.31
CA GLN A 113 -17.44 -20.08 -14.21
C GLN A 113 -16.38 -19.46 -15.12
N VAL A 114 -15.13 -19.92 -15.01
CA VAL A 114 -14.05 -19.49 -15.90
C VAL A 114 -14.31 -20.01 -17.31
N VAL A 115 -14.42 -19.10 -18.28
CA VAL A 115 -14.70 -19.41 -19.69
C VAL A 115 -13.40 -19.48 -20.49
N ARG A 116 -12.47 -18.57 -20.21
CA ARG A 116 -11.23 -18.46 -20.98
C ARG A 116 -10.09 -17.95 -20.11
N LEU A 117 -8.89 -18.43 -20.41
CA LEU A 117 -7.64 -17.93 -19.87
C LEU A 117 -6.80 -17.38 -21.03
N PHE A 118 -6.15 -16.25 -20.81
CA PHE A 118 -5.16 -15.68 -21.72
C PHE A 118 -3.85 -15.53 -20.96
N LEU A 119 -2.79 -16.15 -21.45
CA LEU A 119 -1.46 -16.07 -20.85
C LEU A 119 -0.69 -14.97 -21.59
N GLU A 120 -0.34 -13.92 -20.86
CA GLU A 120 0.54 -12.88 -21.37
C GLU A 120 1.99 -13.35 -21.21
N ASP A 121 2.56 -13.86 -22.30
CA ASP A 121 3.95 -14.29 -22.33
C ASP A 121 4.85 -13.05 -22.48
N THR A 122 5.54 -12.69 -21.40
CA THR A 122 6.53 -11.60 -21.40
C THR A 122 7.90 -12.08 -21.89
N ALA A 123 7.93 -12.95 -22.90
CA ALA A 123 9.16 -13.40 -23.53
C ALA A 123 9.71 -12.38 -24.56
N ALA A 124 9.87 -11.10 -24.18
CA ALA A 124 10.56 -10.12 -25.03
C ALA A 124 10.98 -8.82 -24.34
N THR A 125 11.69 -8.83 -23.21
CA THR A 125 12.62 -7.72 -22.92
C THR A 125 13.88 -8.21 -22.18
N THR A 126 14.92 -8.43 -22.99
CA THR A 126 16.34 -8.28 -22.66
C THR A 126 16.91 -9.24 -21.61
N ALA A 127 17.73 -10.18 -22.11
CA ALA A 127 18.71 -10.93 -21.33
C ALA A 127 19.53 -9.98 -20.44
N GLY A 128 19.22 -9.93 -19.14
CA GLY A 128 19.96 -9.09 -18.19
C GLY A 128 19.27 -8.81 -16.85
N SER A 129 17.95 -8.89 -16.74
CA SER A 129 17.26 -8.67 -15.45
C SER A 129 16.12 -9.66 -15.25
N GLY A 130 15.96 -10.11 -14.00
CA GLY A 130 15.12 -11.23 -13.55
C GLY A 130 13.82 -11.48 -14.30
N ALA A 131 13.54 -12.76 -14.56
CA ALA A 131 12.33 -13.26 -15.19
C ALA A 131 11.08 -12.59 -14.60
N THR A 132 10.34 -11.86 -15.43
CA THR A 132 9.01 -11.37 -15.09
C THR A 132 8.07 -12.57 -14.96
N PRO A 133 7.30 -12.68 -13.87
CA PRO A 133 6.32 -13.75 -13.76
C PRO A 133 5.27 -13.60 -14.88
N ALA A 134 4.94 -14.71 -15.55
CA ALA A 134 3.89 -14.72 -16.56
C ALA A 134 2.55 -14.32 -15.94
N THR A 135 1.88 -13.32 -16.50
CA THR A 135 0.57 -12.86 -16.02
C THR A 135 -0.52 -13.69 -16.71
N ILE A 136 -1.39 -14.33 -15.91
CA ILE A 136 -2.54 -15.08 -16.43
C ILE A 136 -3.79 -14.24 -16.23
N HIS A 137 -4.44 -13.93 -17.34
CA HIS A 137 -5.69 -13.20 -17.44
C HIS A 137 -6.86 -14.19 -17.48
N ALA A 138 -7.76 -14.15 -16.51
CA ALA A 138 -8.90 -15.06 -16.45
C ALA A 138 -10.20 -14.33 -16.76
N PHE A 139 -11.05 -14.91 -17.60
CA PHE A 139 -12.38 -14.38 -17.90
C PHE A 139 -13.43 -15.34 -17.38
N GLY A 140 -14.22 -14.87 -16.41
CA GLY A 140 -15.32 -15.60 -15.79
C GLY A 140 -16.69 -15.10 -16.23
N ARG A 141 -17.71 -15.93 -16.10
CA ARG A 141 -19.11 -15.52 -16.24
C ARG A 141 -19.98 -16.05 -15.11
N THR A 142 -21.10 -15.40 -14.85
CA THR A 142 -22.14 -15.91 -13.95
C THR A 142 -22.89 -17.11 -14.57
N PRO A 143 -23.36 -18.06 -13.75
CA PRO A 143 -24.02 -19.27 -14.24
C PRO A 143 -25.44 -19.00 -14.75
N HIS A 144 -26.10 -17.97 -14.20
CA HIS A 144 -27.47 -17.60 -14.55
C HIS A 144 -27.52 -16.72 -15.82
N SER A 145 -28.61 -16.84 -16.58
CA SER A 145 -28.89 -15.98 -17.74
C SER A 145 -29.73 -14.76 -17.30
N PRO A 146 -29.44 -13.52 -17.74
CA PRO A 146 -28.35 -13.12 -18.65
C PRO A 146 -26.96 -13.20 -17.98
N HIS A 147 -25.96 -13.65 -18.74
CA HIS A 147 -24.60 -13.81 -18.24
C HIS A 147 -23.91 -12.46 -18.06
N VAL A 148 -23.31 -12.27 -16.89
CA VAL A 148 -22.42 -11.15 -16.56
C VAL A 148 -20.98 -11.66 -16.61
N TYR A 149 -20.09 -10.93 -17.28
CA TYR A 149 -18.69 -11.31 -17.44
C TYR A 149 -17.79 -10.53 -16.48
N PHE A 150 -16.79 -11.21 -15.95
CA PHE A 150 -15.78 -10.70 -15.02
C PHE A 150 -14.38 -11.02 -15.54
N TYR A 151 -13.42 -10.20 -15.12
CA TYR A 151 -11.99 -10.29 -15.44
C TYR A 151 -11.18 -10.16 -14.14
#